data_AF-A0A3B8YSG0-F1
#
_entry.id   AF-A0A3B8YSG0-F1
#
_cell.length_a   1.000
_cell.length_b   1.000
_cell.length_c   1.000
_cell.angle_alpha   90.00
_cell.angle_beta   90.00
_cell.angle_gamma   90.00
#
_symmetry.space_group_name_H-M   'P 1'
#
loop_
_entity.id
_entity.type
_entity.pdbx_description
1 polymer ?
#
loop_
_entity_poly.entity_id
_entity_poly.type
_entity_poly.pdbx_seq_one_letter_code
_entity_poly.pdbx_strand_id
1 'polypeptide(L)'
;PHLYEGGFDNGAITRGSFDRALADAALFGGAPVLVGEWGANPDRAGPNADGYFRNHQALQDEFGFSATLWTWRESCGDPHKVRDTGVPIPWGEFEVDCRTNEILGERSILFADLTRAYARFSPGQVTAMDYGPDSGRFEVLGVDARRGQVLEVFYPVSLHGAPEVSAVGLGEVTLVEGAGGELLLRARADGGAWGLRAEPGFE
;
A
#
# COMPACT_ATOMS: atom_id res chain seq x y z
N PRO A 1 3.34 -12.82 9.28
CA PRO A 1 4.16 -13.69 8.38
C PRO A 1 4.97 -12.81 7.42
N HIS A 2 5.97 -13.36 6.73
CA HIS A 2 6.62 -12.67 5.60
C HIS A 2 6.11 -13.30 4.31
N LEU A 3 5.57 -12.50 3.40
CA LEU A 3 4.94 -12.98 2.16
C LEU A 3 5.83 -12.58 0.98
N TYR A 4 6.69 -13.52 0.56
CA TYR A 4 7.67 -13.35 -0.52
C TYR A 4 7.39 -14.26 -1.72
N GLU A 5 6.20 -14.83 -1.83
CA GLU A 5 5.83 -15.66 -2.98
C GLU A 5 6.02 -14.86 -4.27
N GLY A 6 6.83 -15.38 -5.20
CA GLY A 6 7.19 -14.68 -6.43
C GLY A 6 8.32 -13.65 -6.27
N GLY A 7 8.63 -13.19 -5.05
CA GLY A 7 9.55 -12.07 -4.80
C GLY A 7 11.01 -12.36 -5.10
N PHE A 8 11.49 -13.55 -4.72
CA PHE A 8 12.90 -13.94 -4.88
C PHE A 8 13.21 -14.74 -6.15
N ASP A 9 12.20 -15.38 -6.74
CA ASP A 9 12.33 -16.24 -7.92
C ASP A 9 11.78 -15.59 -9.20
N ASN A 10 11.33 -14.32 -9.10
CA ASN A 10 10.61 -13.60 -10.15
C ASN A 10 9.33 -14.32 -10.62
N GLY A 11 8.75 -15.15 -9.76
CA GLY A 11 7.42 -15.72 -9.97
C GLY A 11 6.32 -14.67 -9.80
N ALA A 12 5.11 -15.03 -10.23
CA ALA A 12 3.93 -14.23 -9.93
C ALA A 12 3.56 -14.37 -8.44
N ILE A 13 3.12 -13.27 -7.83
CA ILE A 13 2.41 -13.35 -6.55
C ILE A 13 1.04 -13.98 -6.78
N THR A 14 0.61 -14.87 -5.88
CA THR A 14 -0.72 -15.46 -5.94
C THR A 14 -1.46 -15.25 -4.62
N ARG A 15 -2.77 -15.49 -4.67
CA ARG A 15 -3.63 -15.48 -3.48
C ARG A 15 -3.22 -16.53 -2.43
N GLY A 16 -2.57 -17.62 -2.82
CA GLY A 16 -2.38 -18.80 -1.98
C GLY A 16 -1.62 -18.54 -0.68
N SER A 17 -0.59 -17.68 -0.71
CA SER A 17 0.15 -17.29 0.49
C SER A 17 -0.68 -16.43 1.46
N PHE A 18 -1.58 -15.59 0.95
CA PHE A 18 -2.51 -14.80 1.76
C PHE A 18 -3.61 -15.67 2.38
N ASP A 19 -4.19 -16.60 1.61
CA ASP A 19 -5.17 -17.57 2.13
C ASP A 19 -4.59 -18.39 3.28
N ARG A 20 -3.32 -18.82 3.15
CA ARG A 20 -2.62 -19.54 4.22
C ARG A 20 -2.41 -18.67 5.46
N ALA A 21 -1.97 -17.43 5.28
CA ALA A 21 -1.80 -16.50 6.40
C ALA A 21 -3.13 -16.25 7.15
N LEU A 22 -4.24 -16.13 6.43
CA LEU A 22 -5.57 -16.01 7.03
C LEU A 22 -5.99 -17.29 7.78
N ALA A 23 -5.75 -18.45 7.18
CA ALA A 23 -6.04 -19.74 7.80
C ALA A 23 -5.24 -19.94 9.09
N ASP A 24 -3.95 -19.59 9.08
CA ASP A 24 -3.09 -19.64 10.27
C ASP A 24 -3.59 -18.70 11.36
N ALA A 25 -3.98 -17.46 11.00
CA ALA A 25 -4.54 -16.50 11.95
C ALA A 25 -5.83 -17.00 12.63
N ALA A 26 -6.67 -17.76 11.92
CA ALA A 26 -7.87 -18.37 12.47
C ALA A 26 -7.54 -19.38 13.60
N LEU A 27 -6.40 -20.08 13.53
CA LEU A 27 -5.93 -20.97 14.60
C LEU A 27 -5.57 -20.21 15.89
N PHE A 28 -5.31 -18.89 15.79
CA PHE A 28 -5.04 -18.00 16.91
C PHE A 28 -6.24 -17.12 17.27
N GLY A 29 -7.46 -17.62 17.05
CA GLY A 29 -8.70 -16.91 17.41
C GLY A 29 -9.03 -15.73 16.49
N GLY A 30 -8.52 -15.74 15.25
CA GLY A 30 -8.73 -14.66 14.29
C GLY A 30 -7.88 -13.43 14.57
N ALA A 31 -6.64 -13.64 15.04
CA ALA A 31 -5.69 -12.54 15.26
C ALA A 31 -5.48 -11.73 13.97
N PRO A 32 -5.31 -10.39 14.05
CA PRO A 32 -5.00 -9.59 12.88
C PRO A 32 -3.70 -10.04 12.21
N VAL A 33 -3.67 -10.00 10.88
CA VAL A 33 -2.46 -10.32 10.12
C VAL A 33 -1.73 -9.04 9.75
N LEU A 34 -0.48 -8.96 10.21
CA LEU A 34 0.53 -8.04 9.71
C LEU A 34 1.56 -8.85 8.89
N VAL A 35 1.66 -8.51 7.60
CA VAL A 35 2.75 -8.98 6.74
C VAL A 35 4.01 -8.21 7.14
N GLY A 36 4.84 -8.84 7.97
CA GLY A 36 6.02 -8.21 8.57
C GLY A 36 7.08 -7.83 7.54
N GLU A 37 7.14 -8.57 6.44
CA GLU A 37 7.97 -8.25 5.28
C GLU A 37 7.32 -8.78 4.00
N TRP A 38 7.48 -8.01 2.93
CA TRP A 38 7.22 -8.41 1.55
C TRP A 38 8.10 -7.54 0.64
N GLY A 39 8.32 -7.96 -0.60
CA GLY A 39 9.12 -7.19 -1.54
C GLY A 39 9.74 -8.04 -2.63
N ALA A 40 10.42 -7.39 -3.56
CA ALA A 40 11.17 -8.00 -4.65
C ALA A 40 12.26 -7.02 -5.13
N ASN A 41 13.01 -7.42 -6.16
CA ASN A 41 13.89 -6.49 -6.87
C ASN A 41 13.11 -5.24 -7.35
N PRO A 42 13.56 -4.01 -7.02
CA PRO A 42 12.96 -2.76 -7.49
C PRO A 42 12.73 -2.67 -9.01
N ASP A 43 13.53 -3.36 -9.83
CA ASP A 43 13.36 -3.39 -11.29
C ASP A 43 12.03 -4.01 -11.75
N ARG A 44 11.29 -4.65 -10.84
CA ARG A 44 9.95 -5.19 -11.09
C ARG A 44 8.83 -4.15 -10.88
N ALA A 45 9.18 -2.90 -10.60
CA ALA A 45 8.22 -1.80 -10.57
C ALA A 45 7.99 -1.20 -11.97
N GLY A 46 6.81 -0.61 -12.15
CA GLY A 46 6.46 0.20 -13.30
C GLY A 46 5.55 -0.49 -14.32
N PRO A 47 5.04 0.26 -15.30
CA PRO A 47 3.97 -0.17 -16.19
C PRO A 47 4.38 -1.28 -17.18
N ASN A 48 5.68 -1.46 -17.42
CA ASN A 48 6.21 -2.49 -18.31
C ASN A 48 6.75 -3.71 -17.56
N ALA A 49 6.65 -3.73 -16.23
CA ALA A 49 7.06 -4.85 -15.39
C ALA A 49 5.91 -5.87 -15.25
N ASP A 50 6.10 -6.87 -14.39
CA ASP A 50 5.12 -7.94 -14.15
C ASP A 50 4.03 -7.59 -13.12
N GLY A 51 4.04 -6.35 -12.63
CA GLY A 51 3.04 -5.84 -11.70
C GLY A 51 3.15 -6.38 -10.28
N TYR A 52 4.27 -7.01 -9.89
CA TYR A 52 4.44 -7.62 -8.56
C TYR A 52 4.00 -6.70 -7.40
N PHE A 53 4.50 -5.46 -7.37
CA PHE A 53 4.20 -4.53 -6.27
C PHE A 53 2.73 -4.14 -6.21
N ARG A 54 2.11 -3.88 -7.36
CA ARG A 54 0.69 -3.53 -7.47
C ARG A 54 -0.21 -4.71 -7.09
N ASN A 55 0.10 -5.91 -7.59
CA ASN A 55 -0.66 -7.12 -7.31
C ASN A 55 -0.59 -7.51 -5.82
N HIS A 56 0.59 -7.37 -5.19
CA HIS A 56 0.72 -7.63 -3.76
C HIS A 56 -0.09 -6.64 -2.92
N GLN A 57 -0.14 -5.35 -3.29
CA GLN A 57 -0.95 -4.36 -2.59
C GLN A 57 -2.45 -4.59 -2.79
N ALA A 58 -2.89 -4.99 -3.98
CA ALA A 58 -4.28 -5.39 -4.22
C ALA A 58 -4.69 -6.57 -3.32
N LEU A 59 -3.81 -7.56 -3.13
CA LEU A 59 -4.05 -8.65 -2.19
C LEU A 59 -4.04 -8.19 -0.72
N GLN A 60 -3.23 -7.20 -0.35
CA GLN A 60 -3.32 -6.61 1.00
C GLN A 60 -4.69 -5.99 1.25
N ASP A 61 -5.23 -5.26 0.27
CA ASP A 61 -6.55 -4.64 0.37
C ASP A 61 -7.68 -5.68 0.39
N GLU A 62 -7.61 -6.68 -0.48
CA GLU A 62 -8.58 -7.77 -0.54
C GLU A 62 -8.68 -8.55 0.78
N PHE A 63 -7.54 -8.79 1.43
CA PHE A 63 -7.49 -9.53 2.70
C PHE A 63 -7.59 -8.65 3.95
N GLY A 64 -7.57 -7.32 3.78
CA GLY A 64 -7.50 -6.37 4.89
C GLY A 64 -6.22 -6.53 5.72
N PHE A 65 -5.11 -6.91 5.10
CA PHE A 65 -3.83 -7.10 5.77
C PHE A 65 -3.02 -5.81 5.76
N SER A 66 -2.42 -5.48 6.90
CA SER A 66 -1.34 -4.49 6.92
C SER A 66 -0.04 -5.15 6.46
N ALA A 67 0.88 -4.36 5.91
CA ALA A 67 2.15 -4.88 5.43
C ALA A 67 3.30 -3.87 5.55
N THR A 68 4.51 -4.38 5.69
CA THR A 68 5.74 -3.59 5.72
C THR A 68 6.65 -4.02 4.58
N LEU A 69 7.02 -3.08 3.71
CA LEU A 69 7.95 -3.36 2.61
C LEU A 69 9.35 -3.64 3.17
N TRP A 70 9.97 -4.73 2.70
CA TRP A 70 11.41 -4.93 2.77
C TRP A 70 12.02 -4.41 1.47
N THR A 71 12.69 -3.26 1.47
CA THR A 71 13.09 -2.45 2.63
C THR A 71 13.04 -0.96 2.27
N TRP A 72 13.03 -0.08 3.27
CA TRP A 72 13.19 1.36 3.04
C TRP A 72 14.53 1.65 2.35
N ARG A 73 15.62 1.08 2.86
CA ARG A 73 16.97 1.26 2.32
C ARG A 73 17.84 0.07 2.68
N GLU A 74 18.62 -0.37 1.71
CA GLU A 74 19.72 -1.31 1.89
C GLU A 74 21.07 -0.63 1.61
N SER A 75 22.13 -1.07 2.28
CA SER A 75 23.48 -0.53 2.11
C SER A 75 24.32 -1.40 1.17
N CYS A 76 25.37 -0.85 0.56
CA CYS A 76 26.22 -1.59 -0.37
C CYS A 76 27.06 -2.69 0.28
N GLY A 77 27.36 -2.55 1.58
CA GLY A 77 28.06 -3.55 2.39
C GLY A 77 27.12 -4.48 3.15
N ASP A 78 25.82 -4.45 2.84
CA ASP A 78 24.83 -5.30 3.49
C ASP A 78 25.15 -6.78 3.26
N PRO A 79 25.07 -7.66 4.28
CA PRO A 79 25.31 -9.09 4.13
C PRO A 79 24.45 -9.77 3.04
N HIS A 80 23.31 -9.20 2.65
CA HIS A 80 22.51 -9.70 1.52
C HIS A 80 23.20 -9.49 0.16
N LYS A 81 24.21 -8.61 0.10
CA LYS A 81 24.94 -8.21 -1.11
C LYS A 81 26.38 -8.67 -1.17
N VAL A 82 26.95 -9.17 -0.08
CA VAL A 82 28.36 -9.60 -0.01
C VAL A 82 28.70 -10.78 -0.93
N ARG A 83 27.69 -11.49 -1.44
CA ARG A 83 27.87 -12.61 -2.38
C ARG A 83 27.63 -12.23 -3.84
N ASP A 84 27.20 -10.99 -4.11
CA ASP A 84 26.97 -10.53 -5.47
C ASP A 84 28.31 -10.42 -6.21
N THR A 85 28.35 -10.86 -7.47
CA THR A 85 29.51 -10.67 -8.33
C THR A 85 29.42 -9.31 -9.02
N GLY A 86 30.36 -8.41 -8.78
CA GLY A 86 30.39 -7.07 -9.39
C GLY A 86 30.05 -5.96 -8.40
N VAL A 87 29.55 -4.83 -8.91
CA VAL A 87 29.05 -3.74 -8.06
C VAL A 87 27.64 -4.13 -7.60
N PRO A 88 27.38 -4.25 -6.29
CA PRO A 88 26.07 -4.64 -5.80
C PRO A 88 24.96 -3.67 -6.19
N ILE A 89 23.73 -4.19 -6.25
CA ILE A 89 22.51 -3.40 -6.47
C ILE A 89 21.63 -3.56 -5.22
N PRO A 90 21.64 -2.59 -4.29
CA PRO A 90 20.81 -2.62 -3.10
C PRO A 90 19.33 -2.52 -3.44
N TRP A 91 18.52 -3.30 -2.74
CA TRP A 91 17.07 -3.16 -2.76
C TRP A 91 16.60 -1.92 -1.98
N GLY A 92 15.32 -1.61 -2.13
CA GLY A 92 14.62 -0.55 -1.41
C GLY A 92 14.31 0.68 -2.26
N GLU A 93 13.95 1.77 -1.60
CA GLU A 93 13.30 2.91 -2.26
C GLU A 93 14.28 3.92 -2.89
N PHE A 94 15.59 3.75 -2.68
CA PHE A 94 16.61 4.69 -3.13
C PHE A 94 17.61 4.06 -4.07
N GLU A 95 17.97 4.77 -5.14
CA GLU A 95 19.14 4.45 -5.94
C GLU A 95 20.42 4.74 -5.15
N VAL A 96 21.36 3.78 -5.17
CA VAL A 96 22.62 3.87 -4.43
C VAL A 96 23.78 3.50 -5.35
N ASP A 97 24.78 4.38 -5.49
CA ASP A 97 26.04 4.03 -6.16
C ASP A 97 26.91 3.22 -5.21
N CYS A 98 27.05 1.90 -5.46
CA CYS A 98 27.87 1.04 -4.61
C CYS A 98 29.37 1.11 -4.84
N ARG A 99 29.86 2.00 -5.69
CA ARG A 99 31.28 2.36 -5.75
C ARG A 99 31.64 3.41 -4.71
N THR A 100 30.70 4.29 -4.36
CA THR A 100 30.90 5.41 -3.41
C THR A 100 30.03 5.31 -2.16
N ASN A 101 29.02 4.42 -2.16
CA ASN A 101 27.97 4.27 -1.15
C ASN A 101 27.07 5.52 -1.00
N GLU A 102 26.95 6.32 -2.07
CA GLU A 102 26.12 7.52 -2.11
C GLU A 102 24.69 7.23 -2.57
N ILE A 103 23.71 7.91 -1.97
CA ILE A 103 22.31 7.90 -2.44
C ILE A 103 22.21 8.86 -3.63
N LEU A 104 21.81 8.33 -4.79
CA LEU A 104 21.67 9.09 -6.02
C LEU A 104 20.30 9.76 -6.15
N GLY A 105 19.29 9.22 -5.47
CA GLY A 105 17.93 9.72 -5.47
C GLY A 105 16.90 8.65 -5.14
N GLU A 106 15.63 9.02 -5.20
CA GLU A 106 14.49 8.13 -5.05
C GLU A 106 14.27 7.29 -6.31
N ARG A 107 13.84 6.04 -6.14
CA ARG A 107 13.34 5.19 -7.22
C ARG A 107 11.92 5.59 -7.56
N SER A 108 11.75 6.68 -8.31
CA SER A 108 10.45 7.28 -8.60
C SER A 108 9.42 6.29 -9.17
N ILE A 109 9.85 5.32 -9.99
CA ILE A 109 8.98 4.28 -10.54
C ILE A 109 8.48 3.33 -9.43
N LEU A 110 9.36 2.93 -8.51
CA LEU A 110 8.97 2.10 -7.36
C LEU A 110 8.06 2.89 -6.41
N PHE A 111 8.39 4.16 -6.12
CA PHE A 111 7.52 5.03 -5.33
C PHE A 111 6.12 5.16 -5.94
N ALA A 112 6.01 5.33 -7.26
CA ALA A 112 4.72 5.41 -7.94
C ALA A 112 3.89 4.12 -7.79
N ASP A 113 4.55 2.94 -7.80
CA ASP A 113 3.87 1.67 -7.58
C ASP A 113 3.48 1.41 -6.12
N LEU A 114 4.29 1.88 -5.16
CA LEU A 114 4.04 1.74 -3.71
C LEU A 114 3.04 2.78 -3.18
N THR A 115 2.94 3.92 -3.86
CA THR A 115 2.07 5.02 -3.43
C THR A 115 0.65 4.78 -3.89
N ARG A 116 -0.26 4.64 -2.93
CA ARG A 116 -1.67 4.36 -3.19
C ARG A 116 -2.59 5.01 -2.17
N ALA A 117 -3.87 5.17 -2.52
CA ALA A 117 -4.87 5.54 -1.54
C ALA A 117 -5.15 4.36 -0.58
N TYR A 118 -5.37 4.66 0.70
CA TYR A 118 -5.73 3.67 1.71
C TYR A 118 -6.38 4.32 2.93
N ALA A 119 -7.20 3.55 3.67
CA ALA A 119 -7.75 4.00 4.95
C ALA A 119 -6.71 3.86 6.06
N ARG A 120 -6.31 4.99 6.66
CA ARG A 120 -5.40 5.05 7.82
C ARG A 120 -6.14 4.74 9.12
N PHE A 121 -7.38 5.24 9.22
CA PHE A 121 -8.30 4.97 10.32
C PHE A 121 -9.70 4.74 9.77
N SER A 122 -10.40 3.72 10.26
CA SER A 122 -11.78 3.42 9.90
C SER A 122 -12.71 3.45 11.12
N PRO A 123 -13.94 3.95 10.98
CA PRO A 123 -14.97 3.78 11.99
C PRO A 123 -15.56 2.37 11.88
N GLY A 124 -15.39 1.52 12.90
CA GLY A 124 -15.85 0.13 12.81
C GLY A 124 -15.00 -0.72 11.86
N GLN A 125 -15.61 -1.76 11.28
CA GLN A 125 -14.93 -2.76 10.46
C GLN A 125 -14.95 -2.39 8.97
N VAL A 126 -13.79 -2.38 8.32
CA VAL A 126 -13.69 -2.31 6.85
C VAL A 126 -14.13 -3.65 6.26
N THR A 127 -15.00 -3.61 5.26
CA THR A 127 -15.52 -4.80 4.56
C THR A 127 -15.03 -4.88 3.12
N ALA A 128 -14.61 -3.76 2.52
CA ALA A 128 -13.97 -3.73 1.22
C ALA A 128 -13.05 -2.51 1.13
N MET A 129 -11.92 -2.68 0.44
CA MET A 129 -11.02 -1.60 0.04
C MET A 129 -10.50 -1.93 -1.36
N ASP A 130 -10.51 -0.95 -2.25
CA ASP A 130 -10.05 -1.10 -3.63
C ASP A 130 -9.40 0.20 -4.10
N TYR A 131 -8.25 0.10 -4.75
CA TYR A 131 -7.54 1.21 -5.37
C TYR A 131 -7.09 0.82 -6.77
N GLY A 132 -7.51 1.61 -7.76
CA GLY A 132 -7.09 1.46 -9.15
C GLY A 132 -5.88 2.35 -9.45
N PRO A 133 -4.63 1.83 -9.45
CA PRO A 133 -3.42 2.64 -9.51
C PRO A 133 -3.28 3.47 -10.79
N ASP A 134 -3.84 3.02 -11.91
CA ASP A 134 -3.80 3.76 -13.18
C ASP A 134 -4.93 4.81 -13.29
N SER A 135 -6.00 4.65 -12.50
CA SER A 135 -7.21 5.47 -12.59
C SER A 135 -7.38 6.46 -11.44
N GLY A 136 -6.59 6.32 -10.37
CA GLY A 136 -6.77 7.07 -9.11
C GLY A 136 -8.07 6.75 -8.35
N ARG A 137 -8.97 5.93 -8.90
CA ARG A 137 -10.21 5.53 -8.22
C ARG A 137 -9.88 4.80 -6.93
N PHE A 138 -10.49 5.25 -5.84
CA PHE A 138 -10.43 4.62 -4.54
C PHE A 138 -11.83 4.41 -3.98
N GLU A 139 -12.08 3.23 -3.41
CA GLU A 139 -13.32 2.91 -2.71
C GLU A 139 -13.02 2.17 -1.41
N VAL A 140 -13.69 2.58 -0.33
CA VAL A 140 -13.63 1.89 0.95
C VAL A 140 -15.02 1.82 1.56
N LEU A 141 -15.39 0.62 2.02
CA LEU A 141 -16.68 0.33 2.65
C LEU A 141 -16.46 -0.24 4.04
N GLY A 142 -17.40 0.02 4.94
CA GLY A 142 -17.39 -0.62 6.25
C GLY A 142 -18.72 -0.61 6.97
N VAL A 143 -18.73 -1.29 8.12
CA VAL A 143 -19.90 -1.54 8.96
C VAL A 143 -19.57 -1.34 10.43
N ASP A 144 -20.60 -1.42 11.27
CA ASP A 144 -20.51 -1.33 12.74
C ASP A 144 -19.82 -0.06 13.25
N ALA A 145 -19.88 1.03 12.48
CA ALA A 145 -19.40 2.32 12.91
C ALA A 145 -20.23 2.82 14.11
N ARG A 146 -19.56 3.37 15.11
CA ARG A 146 -20.22 4.18 16.13
C ARG A 146 -20.28 5.62 15.65
N ARG A 147 -21.43 6.28 15.88
CA ARG A 147 -21.61 7.69 15.53
C ARG A 147 -20.47 8.55 16.09
N GLY A 148 -19.92 9.41 15.25
CA GLY A 148 -18.86 10.37 15.60
C GLY A 148 -17.44 9.85 15.48
N GLN A 149 -17.23 8.53 15.27
CA GLN A 149 -15.91 7.97 14.94
C GLN A 149 -15.42 8.46 13.57
N VAL A 150 -14.11 8.56 13.40
CA VAL A 150 -13.48 9.19 12.24
C VAL A 150 -13.04 8.13 11.23
N LEU A 151 -13.38 8.37 9.96
CA LEU A 151 -12.68 7.84 8.80
C LEU A 151 -11.55 8.82 8.43
N GLU A 152 -10.35 8.32 8.21
CA GLU A 152 -9.24 9.05 7.60
C GLU A 152 -8.64 8.20 6.48
N VAL A 153 -8.62 8.75 5.28
CA VAL A 153 -8.06 8.14 4.08
C VAL A 153 -6.91 8.99 3.59
N PHE A 154 -5.78 8.37 3.29
CA PHE A 154 -4.72 9.00 2.50
C PHE A 154 -5.08 8.88 1.01
N TYR A 155 -4.90 9.96 0.26
CA TYR A 155 -5.11 9.98 -1.19
C TYR A 155 -3.90 10.64 -1.89
N PRO A 156 -3.29 9.97 -2.90
CA PRO A 156 -2.07 10.44 -3.54
C PRO A 156 -2.38 11.44 -4.68
N VAL A 157 -2.55 12.71 -4.32
CA VAL A 157 -2.76 13.82 -5.25
C VAL A 157 -1.58 14.03 -6.18
N SER A 158 -0.35 13.74 -5.74
CA SER A 158 0.83 13.85 -6.61
C SER A 158 0.76 12.93 -7.84
N LEU A 159 0.00 11.84 -7.76
CA LEU A 159 -0.20 10.89 -8.85
C LEU A 159 -1.42 11.23 -9.72
N HIS A 160 -2.50 11.70 -9.10
CA HIS A 160 -3.84 11.72 -9.73
C HIS A 160 -4.55 13.07 -9.70
N GLY A 161 -3.94 14.10 -9.11
CA GLY A 161 -4.62 15.37 -8.85
C GLY A 161 -5.65 15.27 -7.71
N ALA A 162 -6.36 16.36 -7.45
CA ALA A 162 -7.34 16.41 -6.38
C ALA A 162 -8.58 15.55 -6.73
N PRO A 163 -9.12 14.77 -5.77
CA PRO A 163 -10.26 13.92 -6.05
C PRO A 163 -11.61 14.65 -5.90
N GLU A 164 -12.58 14.22 -6.70
CA GLU A 164 -13.99 14.33 -6.37
C GLU A 164 -14.36 13.21 -5.38
N VAL A 165 -15.05 13.57 -4.29
CA VAL A 165 -15.34 12.63 -3.20
C VAL A 165 -16.83 12.51 -2.97
N SER A 166 -17.33 11.28 -2.87
CA SER A 166 -18.68 10.96 -2.44
C SER A 166 -18.66 10.02 -1.25
N ALA A 167 -19.64 10.17 -0.36
CA ALA A 167 -19.71 9.41 0.88
C ALA A 167 -21.14 9.09 1.27
N VAL A 168 -21.32 7.93 1.92
CA VAL A 168 -22.60 7.46 2.47
C VAL A 168 -22.40 7.00 3.90
N GLY A 169 -23.35 7.28 4.80
CA GLY A 169 -23.22 6.95 6.23
C GLY A 169 -22.11 7.71 6.96
N LEU A 170 -21.58 8.76 6.32
CA LEU A 170 -20.58 9.67 6.83
C LEU A 170 -21.10 11.10 6.70
N GLY A 171 -20.73 11.96 7.63
CA GLY A 171 -20.93 13.40 7.50
C GLY A 171 -20.06 14.01 6.40
N GLU A 172 -19.99 15.34 6.40
CA GLU A 172 -19.17 16.09 5.44
C GLU A 172 -17.72 15.59 5.42
N VAL A 173 -17.22 15.31 4.21
CA VAL A 173 -15.83 14.95 3.98
C VAL A 173 -15.02 16.24 3.87
N THR A 174 -14.01 16.36 4.73
CA THR A 174 -13.05 17.45 4.70
C THR A 174 -11.73 16.97 4.09
N LEU A 175 -11.14 17.80 3.23
CA LEU A 175 -9.84 17.55 2.62
C LEU A 175 -8.80 18.33 3.43
N VAL A 176 -7.81 17.62 3.98
CA VAL A 176 -6.72 18.20 4.77
C VAL A 176 -5.41 17.92 4.07
N GLU A 177 -4.56 18.94 3.93
CA GLU A 177 -3.22 18.76 3.40
C GLU A 177 -2.39 17.83 4.31
N GLY A 178 -1.81 16.81 3.70
CA GLY A 178 -0.96 15.80 4.33
C GLY A 178 0.52 16.03 4.04
N ALA A 179 1.35 15.09 4.50
CA ALA A 179 2.77 15.09 4.17
C ALA A 179 2.97 14.92 2.65
N GLY A 180 4.00 15.58 2.10
CA GLY A 180 4.32 15.47 0.68
C GLY A 180 3.36 16.23 -0.26
N GLY A 181 2.45 17.04 0.26
CA GLY A 181 1.40 17.71 -0.54
C GLY A 181 0.22 16.80 -0.89
N GLU A 182 0.15 15.63 -0.28
CA GLU A 182 -0.94 14.66 -0.46
C GLU A 182 -2.19 15.09 0.31
N LEU A 183 -3.31 14.39 0.13
CA LEU A 183 -4.55 14.68 0.87
C LEU A 183 -4.89 13.62 1.91
N LEU A 184 -5.40 14.09 3.03
CA LEU A 184 -6.13 13.31 4.02
C LEU A 184 -7.62 13.64 3.90
N LEU A 185 -8.41 12.67 3.44
CA LEU A 185 -9.87 12.77 3.40
C LEU A 185 -10.42 12.33 4.76
N ARG A 186 -11.15 13.21 5.44
CA ARG A 186 -11.66 12.97 6.80
C ARG A 186 -13.15 13.17 6.89
N ALA A 187 -13.86 12.20 7.47
CA ALA A 187 -15.28 12.30 7.75
C ALA A 187 -15.63 11.61 9.07
N ARG A 188 -16.75 12.00 9.68
CA ARG A 188 -17.27 11.32 10.88
C ARG A 188 -18.44 10.42 10.50
N ALA A 189 -18.48 9.21 11.03
CA ALA A 189 -19.58 8.29 10.78
C ALA A 189 -20.88 8.74 11.46
N ASP A 190 -22.00 8.54 10.77
CA ASP A 190 -23.35 8.68 11.35
C ASP A 190 -23.77 7.46 12.17
N GLY A 191 -23.01 6.38 12.07
CA GLY A 191 -23.24 5.10 12.73
C GLY A 191 -23.81 4.05 11.78
N GLY A 192 -23.44 2.79 11.98
CA GLY A 192 -23.83 1.66 11.12
C GLY A 192 -22.90 1.48 9.92
N ALA A 193 -23.48 1.25 8.74
CA ALA A 193 -22.73 1.07 7.49
C ALA A 193 -22.30 2.41 6.91
N TRP A 194 -21.14 2.42 6.25
CA TRP A 194 -20.55 3.60 5.64
C TRP A 194 -19.75 3.25 4.39
N GLY A 195 -19.51 4.25 3.56
CA GLY A 195 -18.65 4.13 2.39
C GLY A 195 -18.11 5.48 1.95
N LEU A 196 -16.90 5.47 1.39
CA LEU A 196 -16.28 6.62 0.73
C LEU A 196 -15.73 6.17 -0.63
N ARG A 197 -16.00 6.99 -1.65
CA ARG A 197 -15.44 6.84 -2.99
C ARG A 197 -14.75 8.15 -3.39
N ALA A 198 -13.53 8.03 -3.89
CA ALA A 198 -12.74 9.14 -4.43
C ALA A 198 -12.33 8.81 -5.87
N GLU A 199 -12.47 9.77 -6.76
CA GLU A 199 -12.07 9.66 -8.18
C GLU A 199 -11.33 10.93 -8.59
N PRO A 200 -10.36 10.88 -9.51
CA PRO A 200 -9.75 12.10 -10.02
C PRO A 200 -10.81 13.04 -10.60
N GLY A 201 -10.72 14.33 -10.27
CA GLY A 201 -11.57 15.33 -10.91
C GLY A 201 -11.27 15.41 -12.41
N PHE A 202 -12.30 15.64 -13.23
CA PHE A 202 -12.08 16.00 -14.63
C PHE A 202 -11.62 17.46 -14.68
N GLU A 203 -10.36 17.71 -15.04
CA GLU A 203 -9.89 19.04 -15.45
C GLU A 203 -10.30 19.38 -16.89
#